data_AF-A0A522EJE2-F1
#
_entry.id   AF-A0A522EJE2-F1
#
_cell.length_a   1.000
_cell.length_b   1.000
_cell.length_c   1.000
_cell.angle_alpha   90.00
_cell.angle_beta   90.00
_cell.angle_gamma   90.00
#
_symmetry.space_group_name_H-M   'P 1'
#
loop_
_entity.id
_entity.type
_entity.pdbx_description
1 polymer ?
#
loop_
_entity_poly.entity_id
_entity_poly.type
_entity_poly.pdbx_seq_one_letter_code
_entity_poly.pdbx_strand_id
1 'polypeptide(L)'
;MNNPSLYRLADSTAVEALVDHWVAWPHTFSPVPYSLHMLNYQKKTLASYLQNPEIHVKSSANPKLLGGPFVNIPVHRSGEVAQLLSRIENEHSPELQLAQDLTDFQNLLDNEALGQSLEPYYEKLPESLKGRVELLYDYNSRPIVRCIESLFYQSPHYKKHLQSLRLFSQTHDRARPYYMSTPRLPEQDTVEWNIPFAKAEIDELFKLDSQAQPLGFIRELLGLDAADDGKLMTLLTEQAPKPSQAWLGEGVRIRYLGHASVLVEHKGIAILIDPFIPVQPSQGGISRY
;
A
#
# COMPACT_ATOMS: atom_id res chain seq x y z
N MET A 1 41.47 17.24 -3.52
CA MET A 1 40.08 17.39 -3.03
C MET A 1 39.46 16.01 -3.14
N ASN A 2 39.08 15.38 -2.02
CA ASN A 2 38.37 14.10 -2.10
C ASN A 2 36.98 14.36 -2.66
N ASN A 3 36.62 13.67 -3.73
CA ASN A 3 35.23 13.69 -4.18
C ASN A 3 34.36 13.10 -3.05
N PRO A 4 33.20 13.70 -2.77
CA PRO A 4 32.29 13.15 -1.76
C PRO A 4 31.84 11.75 -2.18
N SER A 5 31.75 10.82 -1.23
CA SER A 5 31.14 9.50 -1.47
C SER A 5 29.73 9.68 -2.02
N LEU A 6 29.40 8.86 -3.02
CA LEU A 6 28.08 8.81 -3.62
C LEU A 6 27.40 7.51 -3.22
N TYR A 7 26.11 7.58 -2.98
CA TYR A 7 25.31 6.47 -2.48
C TYR A 7 24.11 6.23 -3.38
N ARG A 8 23.75 4.95 -3.52
CA ARG A 8 22.46 4.50 -4.03
C ARG A 8 21.73 3.66 -2.99
N LEU A 9 20.48 3.32 -3.25
CA LEU A 9 19.77 2.32 -2.45
C LEU A 9 20.55 0.99 -2.49
N ALA A 10 20.73 0.36 -1.33
CA ALA A 10 21.28 -0.98 -1.25
C ALA A 10 20.33 -1.99 -1.92
N ASP A 11 20.87 -3.08 -2.47
CA ASP A 11 20.07 -4.12 -3.13
C ASP A 11 19.06 -4.79 -2.17
N SER A 12 19.27 -4.65 -0.86
CA SER A 12 18.38 -5.13 0.21
C SER A 12 17.35 -4.11 0.69
N THR A 13 17.43 -2.87 0.24
CA THR A 13 16.49 -1.83 0.67
C THR A 13 15.12 -2.07 0.05
N ALA A 14 14.15 -2.37 0.90
CA ALA A 14 12.76 -2.46 0.54
C ALA A 14 12.06 -1.15 0.84
N VAL A 15 11.13 -0.77 -0.04
CA VAL A 15 10.25 0.38 0.13
C VAL A 15 8.81 -0.12 0.08
N GLU A 16 8.13 -0.13 1.22
CA GLU A 16 6.71 -0.48 1.33
C GLU A 16 5.86 0.80 1.21
N ALA A 17 4.99 0.86 0.19
CA ALA A 17 3.99 1.92 0.12
C ALA A 17 2.86 1.65 1.11
N LEU A 18 2.47 2.66 1.88
CA LEU A 18 1.44 2.57 2.92
C LEU A 18 0.35 3.63 2.71
N VAL A 19 -0.88 3.29 3.06
CA VAL A 19 -1.97 4.24 3.31
C VAL A 19 -2.44 4.02 4.73
N ASP A 20 -2.29 5.05 5.56
CA ASP A 20 -2.66 5.02 6.98
C ASP A 20 -2.09 3.80 7.72
N HIS A 21 -0.79 3.54 7.56
CA HIS A 21 -0.06 2.41 8.16
C HIS A 21 -0.43 1.03 7.58
N TRP A 22 -1.29 0.93 6.58
CA TRP A 22 -1.58 -0.34 5.90
C TRP A 22 -0.88 -0.39 4.55
N VAL A 23 -0.36 -1.55 4.17
CA VAL A 23 0.25 -1.71 2.84
C VAL A 23 -0.72 -1.29 1.75
N ALA A 24 -0.22 -0.51 0.79
CA ALA A 24 -0.99 0.05 -0.30
C ALA A 24 -1.34 -1.02 -1.34
N TRP A 25 -2.63 -1.18 -1.63
CA TRP A 25 -3.18 -1.99 -2.71
C TRP A 25 -4.53 -1.37 -3.12
N PRO A 26 -5.17 -1.78 -4.24
CA PRO A 26 -6.34 -1.08 -4.77
C PRO A 26 -7.46 -0.78 -3.75
N HIS A 27 -7.65 -1.66 -2.77
CA HIS A 27 -8.64 -1.50 -1.70
C HIS A 27 -8.18 -0.67 -0.50
N THR A 28 -6.99 -0.06 -0.51
CA THR A 28 -6.54 0.88 0.53
C THR A 28 -6.31 2.30 0.04
N PHE A 29 -6.25 2.53 -1.28
CA PHE A 29 -6.11 3.89 -1.83
C PHE A 29 -7.31 4.38 -2.64
N SER A 30 -8.16 3.49 -3.17
CA SER A 30 -9.41 3.91 -3.83
C SER A 30 -10.46 4.27 -2.77
N PRO A 31 -11.06 5.48 -2.77
CA PRO A 31 -11.82 5.98 -1.62
C PRO A 31 -12.99 5.10 -1.17
N VAL A 32 -13.79 4.60 -2.12
CA VAL A 32 -14.96 3.75 -1.81
C VAL A 32 -14.53 2.35 -1.37
N PRO A 33 -13.71 1.60 -2.12
CA PRO A 33 -13.15 0.33 -1.66
C PRO A 33 -12.43 0.44 -0.32
N TYR A 34 -11.68 1.52 -0.08
CA TYR A 34 -10.96 1.73 1.17
C TYR A 34 -11.91 1.92 2.35
N SER A 35 -12.95 2.73 2.19
CA SER A 35 -13.99 2.92 3.20
C SER A 35 -14.65 1.58 3.57
N LEU A 36 -15.02 0.77 2.56
CA LEU A 36 -15.60 -0.56 2.76
C LEU A 36 -14.63 -1.51 3.46
N HIS A 37 -13.35 -1.51 3.06
CA HIS A 37 -12.32 -2.36 3.66
C HIS A 37 -12.02 -1.96 5.11
N MET A 38 -11.98 -0.66 5.39
CA MET A 38 -11.79 -0.13 6.73
C MET A 38 -12.91 -0.56 7.67
N LEU A 39 -14.17 -0.35 7.27
CA LEU A 39 -15.34 -0.72 8.06
C LEU A 39 -15.46 -2.24 8.26
N ASN A 40 -15.32 -3.01 7.18
CA ASN A 40 -15.68 -4.42 7.18
C ASN A 40 -14.52 -5.36 7.53
N TYR A 41 -13.28 -4.90 7.45
CA TYR A 41 -12.10 -5.73 7.70
C TYR A 41 -11.16 -5.12 8.73
N GLN A 42 -10.58 -3.95 8.49
CA GLN A 42 -9.51 -3.41 9.35
C GLN A 42 -10.03 -3.14 10.77
N LYS A 43 -11.12 -2.39 10.91
CA LYS A 43 -11.75 -2.08 12.21
C LYS A 43 -12.07 -3.35 12.99
N LYS A 44 -12.75 -4.31 12.35
CA LYS A 44 -13.15 -5.59 12.97
C LYS A 44 -11.93 -6.43 13.37
N THR A 45 -10.89 -6.46 12.54
CA THR A 45 -9.66 -7.22 12.78
C THR A 45 -8.87 -6.67 13.98
N LEU A 46 -8.74 -5.34 14.08
CA LEU A 46 -8.09 -4.69 15.22
C LEU A 46 -8.90 -4.88 16.51
N ALA A 47 -10.23 -4.73 16.45
CA ALA A 47 -11.10 -4.99 17.60
C ALA A 47 -11.00 -6.44 18.09
N SER A 48 -10.97 -7.42 17.18
CA SER A 48 -10.75 -8.84 17.51
C SER A 48 -9.39 -9.06 18.17
N TYR A 49 -8.32 -8.42 17.66
CA TYR A 49 -6.99 -8.51 18.27
C TYR A 49 -7.00 -8.04 19.73
N LEU A 50 -7.62 -6.90 20.02
CA LEU A 50 -7.66 -6.34 21.37
C LEU A 50 -8.46 -7.20 22.36
N GLN A 51 -9.34 -8.08 21.89
CA GLN A 51 -10.02 -9.06 22.73
C GLN A 51 -9.10 -10.23 23.11
N ASN A 52 -8.21 -10.66 22.20
CA ASN A 52 -7.27 -11.75 22.47
C ASN A 52 -5.97 -11.64 21.63
N PRO A 53 -5.00 -10.80 22.06
CA PRO A 53 -3.76 -10.58 21.30
C PRO A 53 -2.91 -11.84 21.11
N GLU A 54 -2.90 -12.73 22.12
CA GLU A 54 -2.09 -13.95 22.10
C GLU A 54 -2.53 -14.93 21.00
N ILE A 55 -3.84 -15.10 20.81
CA ILE A 55 -4.38 -15.95 19.75
C ILE A 55 -4.03 -15.38 18.37
N HIS A 56 -4.10 -14.06 18.20
CA HIS A 56 -3.76 -13.42 16.93
C HIS A 56 -2.28 -13.62 16.57
N VAL A 57 -1.35 -13.36 17.50
CA VAL A 57 0.09 -13.56 17.29
C VAL A 57 0.43 -15.04 17.05
N LYS A 58 -0.21 -15.96 17.76
CA LYS A 58 -0.02 -17.39 17.54
C LYS A 58 -0.54 -17.83 16.17
N SER A 59 -1.69 -17.29 15.75
CA SER A 59 -2.35 -17.66 14.49
C SER A 59 -1.65 -17.06 13.28
N SER A 60 -1.13 -15.84 13.37
CA SER A 60 -0.33 -15.21 12.30
C SER A 60 0.95 -15.99 11.98
N ALA A 61 1.53 -16.67 12.98
CA ALA A 61 2.69 -17.53 12.82
C ALA A 61 2.37 -18.92 12.23
N ASN A 62 1.10 -19.32 12.14
CA ASN A 62 0.70 -20.62 11.61
C ASN A 62 0.52 -20.55 10.08
N PRO A 63 1.34 -21.27 9.28
CA PRO A 63 1.25 -21.23 7.82
C PRO A 63 -0.12 -21.65 7.26
N LYS A 64 -0.88 -22.48 7.99
CA LYS A 64 -2.23 -22.90 7.58
C LYS A 64 -3.29 -21.81 7.74
N LEU A 65 -3.00 -20.80 8.56
CA LEU A 65 -3.89 -19.67 8.86
C LEU A 65 -3.42 -18.37 8.20
N LEU A 66 -2.31 -18.42 7.46
CA LEU A 66 -1.80 -17.29 6.69
C LEU A 66 -2.86 -16.84 5.69
N GLY A 67 -3.13 -15.54 5.65
CA GLY A 67 -4.26 -15.00 4.88
C GLY A 67 -5.46 -14.60 5.75
N GLY A 68 -5.58 -15.16 6.96
CA GLY A 68 -6.65 -14.82 7.88
C GLY A 68 -6.49 -13.45 8.57
N PRO A 69 -7.55 -12.94 9.22
CA PRO A 69 -7.56 -11.65 9.92
C PRO A 69 -6.83 -11.72 11.28
N PHE A 70 -5.56 -12.15 11.25
CA PHE A 70 -4.71 -12.27 12.42
C PHE A 70 -3.64 -11.18 12.40
N VAL A 71 -3.67 -10.32 13.41
CA VAL A 71 -2.75 -9.18 13.55
C VAL A 71 -1.45 -9.69 14.15
N ASN A 72 -0.34 -9.45 13.46
CA ASN A 72 0.99 -9.87 13.86
C ASN A 72 1.76 -8.75 14.59
N ILE A 73 1.17 -8.19 15.65
CA ILE A 73 1.80 -7.19 16.52
C ILE A 73 2.06 -7.83 17.90
N PRO A 74 3.30 -7.76 18.44
CA PRO A 74 3.61 -8.30 19.76
C PRO A 74 2.69 -7.77 20.86
N VAL A 75 2.30 -8.63 21.80
CA VAL A 75 1.31 -8.30 22.85
C VAL A 75 1.69 -7.06 23.66
N HIS A 76 2.98 -6.84 23.93
CA HIS A 76 3.45 -5.65 24.66
C HIS A 76 3.23 -4.33 23.90
N ARG A 77 2.98 -4.37 22.58
CA ARG A 77 2.62 -3.22 21.73
C ARG A 77 1.10 -3.07 21.52
N SER A 78 0.26 -3.82 22.24
CA SER A 78 -1.21 -3.76 22.08
C SER A 78 -1.78 -2.35 22.28
N GLY A 79 -1.12 -1.51 23.08
CA GLY A 79 -1.51 -0.11 23.28
C GLY A 79 -1.50 0.71 21.98
N GLU A 80 -0.55 0.45 21.09
CA GLU A 80 -0.48 1.12 19.77
C GLU A 80 -1.60 0.66 18.84
N VAL A 81 -2.00 -0.62 18.95
CA VAL A 81 -3.16 -1.15 18.24
C VAL A 81 -4.46 -0.50 18.72
N ALA A 82 -4.60 -0.28 20.04
CA ALA A 82 -5.73 0.44 20.60
C ALA A 82 -5.80 1.91 20.14
N GLN A 83 -4.64 2.59 20.06
CA GLN A 83 -4.55 3.94 19.51
C GLN A 83 -4.94 3.99 18.04
N LEU A 84 -4.47 3.04 17.23
CA LEU A 84 -4.86 2.93 15.82
C LEU A 84 -6.36 2.70 15.63
N LEU A 85 -6.96 1.79 16.41
CA LEU A 85 -8.39 1.55 16.36
C LEU A 85 -9.18 2.81 16.74
N SER A 86 -8.78 3.49 17.81
CA SER A 86 -9.38 4.77 18.23
C SER A 86 -9.27 5.83 17.13
N ARG A 87 -8.13 5.92 16.44
CA ARG A 87 -7.97 6.85 15.30
C ARG A 87 -8.94 6.53 14.16
N ILE A 88 -9.08 5.25 13.79
CA ILE A 88 -10.06 4.81 12.79
C ILE A 88 -11.48 5.20 13.20
N GLU A 89 -11.84 5.05 14.47
CA GLU A 89 -13.19 5.36 14.93
C GLU A 89 -13.50 6.86 14.96
N ASN A 90 -12.50 7.69 15.26
CA ASN A 90 -12.70 9.12 15.45
C ASN A 90 -12.38 9.94 14.20
N GLU A 91 -11.19 9.76 13.63
CA GLU A 91 -10.66 10.57 12.52
C GLU A 91 -11.11 10.07 11.13
N HIS A 92 -11.56 8.82 11.06
CA HIS A 92 -12.10 8.21 9.84
C HIS A 92 -13.61 8.00 9.87
N SER A 93 -14.31 8.65 10.79
CA SER A 93 -15.77 8.62 10.85
C SER A 93 -16.46 8.94 9.52
N PRO A 94 -16.00 9.88 8.65
CA PRO A 94 -16.63 10.10 7.35
C PRO A 94 -16.48 8.92 6.38
N GLU A 95 -15.36 8.20 6.39
CA GLU A 95 -15.17 7.01 5.54
C GLU A 95 -16.00 5.83 6.06
N LEU A 96 -16.05 5.65 7.38
CA LEU A 96 -16.92 4.64 7.99
C LEU A 96 -18.40 4.92 7.65
N GLN A 97 -18.81 6.19 7.67
CA GLN A 97 -20.16 6.60 7.27
C GLN A 97 -20.40 6.36 5.78
N LEU A 98 -19.46 6.71 4.90
CA LEU A 98 -19.57 6.45 3.45
C LEU A 98 -19.80 4.96 3.16
N ALA A 99 -19.06 4.08 3.82
CA ALA A 99 -19.20 2.64 3.66
C ALA A 99 -20.56 2.11 4.13
N GLN A 100 -21.04 2.62 5.27
CA GLN A 100 -22.34 2.27 5.82
C GLN A 100 -23.47 2.77 4.91
N ASP A 101 -23.43 4.05 4.54
CA ASP A 101 -24.37 4.71 3.65
C ASP A 101 -24.50 4.00 2.30
N LEU A 102 -23.38 3.61 1.68
CA LEU A 102 -23.39 2.87 0.42
C LEU A 102 -24.09 1.52 0.56
N THR A 103 -23.80 0.79 1.64
CA THR A 103 -24.38 -0.53 1.89
C THR A 103 -25.87 -0.42 2.18
N ASP A 104 -26.26 0.51 3.04
CA ASP A 104 -27.64 0.71 3.46
C ASP A 104 -28.51 1.24 2.31
N PHE A 105 -27.97 2.16 1.50
CA PHE A 105 -28.69 2.68 0.35
C PHE A 105 -28.86 1.63 -0.75
N GLN A 106 -27.84 0.79 -1.02
CA GLN A 106 -28.00 -0.36 -1.92
C GLN A 106 -29.08 -1.32 -1.42
N ASN A 107 -29.07 -1.67 -0.12
CA ASN A 107 -30.10 -2.53 0.48
C ASN A 107 -31.50 -1.91 0.41
N LEU A 108 -31.62 -0.58 0.56
CA LEU A 108 -32.89 0.13 0.40
C LEU A 108 -33.41 -0.01 -1.03
N LEU A 109 -32.55 0.18 -2.04
CA LEU A 109 -32.92 0.00 -3.43
C LEU A 109 -33.33 -1.45 -3.72
N ASP A 110 -32.57 -2.44 -3.25
CA ASP A 110 -32.89 -3.86 -3.45
C ASP A 110 -34.28 -4.23 -2.91
N ASN A 111 -34.74 -3.56 -1.85
CA ASN A 111 -36.05 -3.80 -1.24
C ASN A 111 -37.19 -3.00 -1.89
N GLU A 112 -36.94 -1.76 -2.30
CA GLU A 112 -37.99 -0.83 -2.74
C GLU A 112 -38.07 -0.69 -4.27
N ALA A 113 -36.95 -0.76 -4.98
CA ALA A 113 -36.84 -0.46 -6.41
C ALA A 113 -37.03 -1.72 -7.26
N LEU A 114 -38.28 -1.98 -7.66
CA LEU A 114 -38.74 -3.22 -8.32
C LEU A 114 -39.01 -3.04 -9.83
N GLY A 115 -38.36 -2.07 -10.47
CA GLY A 115 -38.48 -1.77 -11.90
C GLY A 115 -39.12 -0.42 -12.23
N GLN A 116 -39.61 0.32 -11.23
CA GLN A 116 -40.06 1.71 -11.41
C GLN A 116 -38.89 2.69 -11.59
N SER A 117 -39.19 3.93 -11.96
CA SER A 117 -38.20 5.02 -12.05
C SER A 117 -37.37 5.14 -10.77
N LEU A 118 -36.05 5.29 -10.93
CA LEU A 118 -35.11 5.51 -9.83
C LEU A 118 -34.96 7.00 -9.44
N GLU A 119 -35.55 7.91 -10.21
CA GLU A 119 -35.42 9.36 -10.01
C GLU A 119 -35.80 9.83 -8.59
N PRO A 120 -36.92 9.36 -7.97
CA PRO A 120 -37.29 9.74 -6.61
C PRO A 120 -36.27 9.32 -5.54
N TYR A 121 -35.41 8.33 -5.82
CA TYR A 121 -34.43 7.86 -4.85
C TYR A 121 -33.21 8.78 -4.73
N TYR A 122 -32.99 9.68 -5.70
CA TYR A 122 -31.91 10.68 -5.57
C TYR A 122 -32.17 11.65 -4.40
N GLU A 123 -33.43 11.95 -4.07
CA GLU A 123 -33.79 12.76 -2.90
C GLU A 123 -33.48 12.06 -1.57
N LYS A 124 -33.47 10.71 -1.59
CA LYS A 124 -33.17 9.86 -0.43
C LYS A 124 -31.68 9.57 -0.25
N LEU A 125 -30.82 9.98 -1.18
CA LEU A 125 -29.39 9.71 -1.08
C LEU A 125 -28.79 10.33 0.20
N PRO A 126 -27.96 9.61 0.94
CA PRO A 126 -27.21 10.18 2.05
C PRO A 126 -26.14 11.16 1.55
N GLU A 127 -25.75 12.13 2.38
CA GLU A 127 -24.81 13.20 2.00
C GLU A 127 -23.46 12.70 1.49
N SER A 128 -22.97 11.57 2.01
CA SER A 128 -21.71 10.96 1.55
C SER A 128 -21.75 10.55 0.06
N LEU A 129 -22.95 10.22 -0.46
CA LEU A 129 -23.16 9.74 -1.83
C LEU A 129 -23.71 10.82 -2.78
N LYS A 130 -24.35 11.87 -2.25
CA LYS A 130 -24.98 12.91 -3.08
C LYS A 130 -24.02 13.50 -4.11
N GLY A 131 -24.45 13.49 -5.36
CA GLY A 131 -23.69 14.00 -6.50
C GLY A 131 -22.48 13.16 -6.92
N ARG A 132 -22.28 11.95 -6.36
CA ARG A 132 -21.12 11.07 -6.64
C ARG A 132 -21.51 9.68 -7.14
N VAL A 133 -22.81 9.42 -7.28
CA VAL A 133 -23.33 8.12 -7.71
C VAL A 133 -24.35 8.28 -8.83
N GLU A 134 -24.50 7.24 -9.63
CA GLU A 134 -25.55 7.06 -10.62
C GLU A 134 -26.39 5.84 -10.23
N LEU A 135 -27.71 6.00 -10.23
CA LEU A 135 -28.67 4.92 -9.96
C LEU A 135 -29.15 4.34 -11.28
N LEU A 136 -29.01 3.03 -11.46
CA LEU A 136 -29.39 2.33 -12.68
C LEU A 136 -29.89 0.91 -12.39
N TYR A 137 -30.60 0.30 -13.34
CA TYR A 137 -30.88 -1.13 -13.30
C TYR A 137 -29.89 -1.89 -14.17
N ASP A 138 -29.47 -3.07 -13.71
CA ASP A 138 -28.71 -4.01 -14.54
C ASP A 138 -29.60 -4.70 -15.58
N TYR A 139 -28.99 -5.59 -16.38
CA TYR A 139 -29.70 -6.38 -17.40
C TYR A 139 -30.82 -7.26 -16.83
N ASN A 140 -30.79 -7.58 -15.54
CA ASN A 140 -31.79 -8.39 -14.84
C ASN A 140 -32.77 -7.54 -14.01
N SER A 141 -32.83 -6.23 -14.26
CA SER A 141 -33.66 -5.29 -13.51
C SER A 141 -33.34 -5.21 -12.02
N ARG A 142 -32.08 -5.49 -11.62
CA ARG A 142 -31.60 -5.25 -10.26
C ARG A 142 -31.08 -3.83 -10.11
N PRO A 143 -31.51 -3.06 -9.11
CA PRO A 143 -31.03 -1.70 -8.93
C PRO A 143 -29.56 -1.71 -8.48
N ILE A 144 -28.79 -0.74 -8.97
CA ILE A 144 -27.36 -0.60 -8.69
C ILE A 144 -27.08 0.85 -8.31
N VAL A 145 -26.32 1.02 -7.23
CA VAL A 145 -25.63 2.26 -6.90
C VAL A 145 -24.25 2.25 -7.55
N ARG A 146 -24.10 2.90 -8.70
CA ARG A 146 -22.82 2.99 -9.39
C ARG A 146 -22.03 4.20 -8.88
N CYS A 147 -20.88 3.95 -8.26
CA CYS A 147 -19.97 5.01 -7.85
C CYS A 147 -19.28 5.66 -9.06
N ILE A 148 -19.29 6.99 -9.11
CA ILE A 148 -18.55 7.77 -10.11
C ILE A 148 -17.15 8.03 -9.56
N GLU A 149 -16.20 7.15 -9.85
CA GLU A 149 -14.88 7.10 -9.21
C GLU A 149 -14.14 8.43 -9.20
N SER A 150 -14.14 9.16 -10.32
CA SER A 150 -13.45 10.45 -10.45
C SER A 150 -13.93 11.48 -9.42
N LEU A 151 -15.23 11.50 -9.11
CA LEU A 151 -15.81 12.40 -8.13
C LEU A 151 -15.43 12.00 -6.69
N PHE A 152 -15.23 10.72 -6.43
CA PHE A 152 -14.70 10.26 -5.15
C PHE A 152 -13.21 10.59 -4.99
N TYR A 153 -12.38 10.47 -6.03
CA TYR A 153 -10.98 10.91 -5.99
C TYR A 153 -10.81 12.43 -5.82
N GLN A 154 -11.82 13.22 -6.22
CA GLN A 154 -11.86 14.67 -6.00
C GLN A 154 -12.53 15.06 -4.66
N SER A 155 -13.11 14.10 -3.94
CA SER A 155 -13.80 14.32 -2.68
C SER A 155 -12.82 14.31 -1.49
N PRO A 156 -13.26 14.77 -0.30
CA PRO A 156 -12.47 14.65 0.94
C PRO A 156 -12.08 13.21 1.33
N HIS A 157 -12.74 12.19 0.77
CA HIS A 157 -12.44 10.78 1.06
C HIS A 157 -11.12 10.29 0.44
N TYR A 158 -10.54 11.02 -0.53
CA TYR A 158 -9.22 10.70 -1.07
C TYR A 158 -8.10 11.40 -0.26
N LYS A 159 -7.69 10.76 0.83
CA LYS A 159 -6.77 11.32 1.81
C LYS A 159 -5.29 11.13 1.43
N LYS A 160 -4.81 11.96 0.50
CA LYS A 160 -3.38 11.97 0.06
C LYS A 160 -2.37 12.13 1.20
N HIS A 161 -2.75 12.84 2.27
CA HIS A 161 -1.87 13.10 3.43
C HIS A 161 -1.61 11.85 4.30
N LEU A 162 -2.35 10.76 4.07
CA LEU A 162 -2.16 9.48 4.77
C LEU A 162 -1.25 8.51 4.00
N GLN A 163 -0.81 8.90 2.82
CA GLN A 163 0.13 8.11 2.01
C GLN A 163 1.54 8.29 2.57
N SER A 164 2.27 7.18 2.66
CA SER A 164 3.66 7.18 3.10
C SER A 164 4.44 6.05 2.46
N LEU A 165 5.77 6.16 2.50
CA LEU A 165 6.70 5.11 2.13
C LEU A 165 7.49 4.70 3.36
N ARG A 166 7.57 3.40 3.62
CA ARG A 166 8.37 2.81 4.69
C ARG A 166 9.60 2.15 4.10
N LEU A 167 10.78 2.63 4.45
CA LEU A 167 12.05 2.08 3.98
C LEU A 167 12.70 1.25 5.09
N PHE A 168 13.18 0.07 4.73
CA PHE A 168 13.88 -0.85 5.63
C PHE A 168 14.81 -1.78 4.87
N SER A 169 15.80 -2.34 5.56
CA SER A 169 16.68 -3.36 4.98
C SER A 169 16.06 -4.75 5.14
N GLN A 170 15.79 -5.43 4.03
CA GLN A 170 15.30 -6.80 4.05
C GLN A 170 16.45 -7.77 4.33
N THR A 171 16.36 -8.53 5.42
CA THR A 171 17.42 -9.43 5.88
C THR A 171 17.37 -10.81 5.23
N HIS A 172 16.16 -11.39 5.07
CA HIS A 172 15.93 -12.67 4.40
C HIS A 172 14.60 -12.69 3.62
N ASP A 173 14.37 -13.69 2.77
CA ASP A 173 13.18 -13.74 1.88
C ASP A 173 11.83 -13.78 2.61
N ARG A 174 11.83 -14.34 3.83
CA ARG A 174 10.64 -14.47 4.68
C ARG A 174 10.53 -13.35 5.74
N ALA A 175 11.35 -12.30 5.64
CA ALA A 175 11.38 -11.24 6.65
C ALA A 175 10.10 -10.39 6.64
N ARG A 176 9.41 -10.32 5.50
CA ARG A 176 8.14 -9.58 5.40
C ARG A 176 6.97 -10.48 5.80
N PRO A 177 6.26 -10.16 6.89
CA PRO A 177 5.04 -10.89 7.25
C PRO A 177 3.94 -10.61 6.22
N TYR A 178 2.91 -11.46 6.25
CA TYR A 178 1.70 -11.25 5.47
C TYR A 178 1.14 -9.84 5.71
N TYR A 179 0.90 -9.10 4.62
CA TYR A 179 0.72 -7.65 4.69
C TYR A 179 -0.72 -7.22 4.94
N MET A 180 -1.72 -8.05 4.59
CA MET A 180 -3.11 -7.59 4.58
C MET A 180 -3.75 -7.50 5.97
N SER A 181 -3.28 -8.26 6.96
CA SER A 181 -3.91 -8.34 8.28
C SER A 181 -3.20 -7.56 9.38
N THR A 182 -2.05 -6.95 9.09
CA THR A 182 -1.19 -6.35 10.10
C THR A 182 -0.73 -4.95 9.67
N PRO A 183 -1.08 -3.89 10.44
CA PRO A 183 -0.58 -2.54 10.16
C PRO A 183 0.94 -2.47 10.37
N ARG A 184 1.61 -1.60 9.61
CA ARG A 184 3.03 -1.25 9.75
C ARG A 184 3.15 -0.09 10.73
N LEU A 185 3.25 -0.42 12.02
CA LEU A 185 3.49 0.58 13.05
C LEU A 185 4.96 1.04 13.00
N PRO A 186 5.28 2.30 13.41
CA PRO A 186 6.64 2.79 13.41
C PRO A 186 7.60 1.87 14.17
N GLU A 187 8.81 1.69 13.62
CA GLU A 187 9.89 0.89 14.19
C GLU A 187 11.18 1.72 14.23
N GLN A 188 12.11 1.37 15.13
CA GLN A 188 13.34 2.16 15.31
C GLN A 188 14.26 2.11 14.09
N ASP A 189 14.31 0.97 13.41
CA ASP A 189 15.23 0.70 12.29
C ASP A 189 14.59 0.95 10.92
N THR A 190 13.46 1.68 10.87
CA THR A 190 12.80 2.06 9.62
C THR A 190 12.77 3.56 9.42
N VAL A 191 12.76 3.97 8.16
CA VAL A 191 12.50 5.35 7.77
C VAL A 191 11.05 5.43 7.30
N GLU A 192 10.25 6.22 8.01
CA GLU A 192 8.86 6.51 7.63
C GLU A 192 8.83 7.86 6.90
N TRP A 193 8.54 7.83 5.61
CA TRP A 193 8.49 9.02 4.77
C TRP A 193 7.04 9.36 4.41
N ASN A 194 6.48 10.35 5.09
CA ASN A 194 5.12 10.82 4.84
C ASN A 194 5.06 11.68 3.58
N ILE A 195 4.67 11.06 2.46
CA ILE A 195 4.66 11.70 1.15
C ILE A 195 3.52 11.16 0.29
N PRO A 196 2.71 12.04 -0.35
CA PRO A 196 1.74 11.60 -1.34
C PRO A 196 2.40 10.89 -2.52
N PHE A 197 1.81 9.79 -2.99
CA PHE A 197 2.37 8.95 -4.07
C PHE A 197 2.57 9.66 -5.40
N ALA A 198 1.89 10.79 -5.63
CA ALA A 198 2.00 11.57 -6.86
C ALA A 198 3.16 12.58 -6.87
N LYS A 199 4.00 12.59 -5.84
CA LYS A 199 5.10 13.56 -5.67
C LYS A 199 6.36 13.09 -6.39
N ALA A 200 6.93 13.95 -7.22
CA ALA A 200 8.11 13.66 -8.05
C ALA A 200 9.37 13.36 -7.21
N GLU A 201 9.40 13.77 -5.96
CA GLU A 201 10.46 13.43 -5.00
C GLU A 201 10.61 11.90 -4.84
N ILE A 202 9.53 11.13 -4.98
CA ILE A 202 9.58 9.67 -4.99
C ILE A 202 10.41 9.16 -6.19
N ASP A 203 10.26 9.80 -7.35
CA ASP A 203 11.06 9.47 -8.53
C ASP A 203 12.55 9.77 -8.29
N GLU A 204 12.88 10.86 -7.59
CA GLU A 204 14.26 11.19 -7.22
C GLU A 204 14.87 10.13 -6.29
N LEU A 205 14.09 9.56 -5.37
CA LEU A 205 14.57 8.46 -4.52
C LEU A 205 14.91 7.22 -5.35
N PHE A 206 14.04 6.81 -6.27
CA PHE A 206 14.28 5.62 -7.08
C PHE A 206 15.30 5.84 -8.21
N LYS A 207 15.53 7.08 -8.65
CA LYS A 207 16.63 7.42 -9.57
C LYS A 207 18.01 7.06 -9.02
N LEU A 208 18.15 6.95 -7.70
CA LEU A 208 19.39 6.51 -7.05
C LEU A 208 19.92 5.18 -7.59
N ASP A 209 19.04 4.28 -8.04
CA ASP A 209 19.43 3.00 -8.65
C ASP A 209 20.27 3.17 -9.93
N SER A 210 20.16 4.32 -10.60
CA SER A 210 20.92 4.67 -11.81
C SER A 210 21.89 5.82 -11.61
N GLN A 211 21.65 6.68 -10.61
CA GLN A 211 22.38 7.92 -10.37
C GLN A 211 22.63 8.08 -8.88
N ALA A 212 23.76 7.56 -8.40
CA ALA A 212 24.15 7.70 -7.00
C ALA A 212 24.35 9.18 -6.61
N GLN A 213 23.95 9.56 -5.40
CA GLN A 213 23.95 10.94 -4.90
C GLN A 213 24.73 11.07 -3.58
N PRO A 214 25.23 12.26 -3.22
CA PRO A 214 25.83 12.48 -1.92
C PRO A 214 24.83 12.23 -0.78
N LEU A 215 25.31 11.76 0.38
CA LEU A 215 24.46 11.48 1.55
C LEU A 215 23.57 12.67 1.94
N GLY A 216 24.12 13.89 1.87
CA GLY A 216 23.38 15.11 2.20
C GLY A 216 22.14 15.34 1.33
N PHE A 217 22.21 14.99 0.04
CA PHE A 217 21.07 15.08 -0.88
C PHE A 217 19.96 14.09 -0.49
N ILE A 218 20.33 12.84 -0.23
CA ILE A 218 19.36 11.77 0.11
C ILE A 218 18.68 12.09 1.44
N ARG A 219 19.44 12.61 2.40
CA ARG A 219 18.94 13.06 3.69
C ARG A 219 17.92 14.19 3.55
N GLU A 220 18.25 15.22 2.78
CA GLU A 220 17.34 16.34 2.50
C GLU A 220 16.06 15.86 1.78
N LEU A 221 16.21 14.98 0.79
CA LEU A 221 15.08 14.40 0.06
C LEU A 221 14.07 13.69 0.97
N LEU A 222 14.58 12.92 1.94
CA LEU A 222 13.75 12.17 2.90
C LEU A 222 13.28 13.04 4.08
N GLY A 223 13.73 14.29 4.17
CA GLY A 223 13.44 15.19 5.30
C GLY A 223 14.03 14.71 6.63
N LEU A 224 15.20 14.05 6.58
CA LEU A 224 15.90 13.50 7.74
C LEU A 224 17.00 14.44 8.24
N ASP A 225 17.43 14.26 9.48
CA ASP A 225 18.54 15.00 10.08
C ASP A 225 19.81 14.14 10.19
N ALA A 226 20.96 14.76 10.49
CA ALA A 226 22.23 14.04 10.66
C ALA A 226 22.19 12.97 11.77
N ALA A 227 21.24 13.09 12.71
CA ALA A 227 21.00 12.09 13.75
C ALA A 227 20.45 10.77 13.18
N ASP A 228 19.81 10.80 12.01
CA ASP A 228 19.26 9.62 11.33
C ASP A 228 20.27 8.96 10.37
N ASP A 229 21.47 9.52 10.20
CA ASP A 229 22.51 8.99 9.30
C ASP A 229 22.79 7.51 9.61
N GLY A 230 22.75 7.09 10.88
CA GLY A 230 22.91 5.68 11.27
C GLY A 230 21.86 4.76 10.65
N LYS A 231 20.58 5.16 10.63
CA LYS A 231 19.50 4.39 9.99
C LYS A 231 19.63 4.42 8.49
N LEU A 232 19.88 5.61 7.93
CA LEU A 232 19.99 5.82 6.50
C LEU A 232 21.13 4.99 5.89
N MET A 233 22.26 4.89 6.57
CA MET A 233 23.40 4.09 6.12
C MET A 233 23.11 2.59 6.03
N THR A 234 22.10 2.07 6.74
CA THR A 234 21.67 0.66 6.59
C THR A 234 20.89 0.40 5.28
N LEU A 235 20.42 1.48 4.65
CA LEU A 235 19.60 1.46 3.44
C LEU A 235 20.40 1.82 2.18
N LEU A 236 21.67 2.18 2.31
CA LEU A 236 22.49 2.74 1.24
C LEU A 236 23.75 1.91 0.98
N THR A 237 24.30 2.07 -0.22
CA THR A 237 25.59 1.48 -0.62
C THR A 237 26.39 2.43 -1.49
N GLU A 238 27.72 2.42 -1.34
CA GLU A 238 28.67 3.11 -2.24
C GLU A 238 28.93 2.32 -3.54
N GLN A 239 28.38 1.12 -3.68
CA GLN A 239 28.53 0.34 -4.90
C GLN A 239 27.89 1.06 -6.08
N ALA A 240 28.67 1.25 -7.15
CA ALA A 240 28.19 1.89 -8.37
C ALA A 240 26.92 1.19 -8.93
N PRO A 241 25.96 1.96 -9.47
CA PRO A 241 24.84 1.42 -10.24
C PRO A 241 25.26 0.38 -11.28
N LYS A 242 24.53 -0.73 -11.39
CA LYS A 242 24.72 -1.69 -12.48
C LYS A 242 24.00 -1.15 -13.73
N PRO A 243 24.71 -0.82 -14.82
CA PRO A 243 24.06 -0.31 -16.02
C PRO A 243 23.16 -1.39 -16.64
N SER A 244 21.91 -1.05 -16.93
CA SER A 244 21.03 -1.94 -17.70
C SER A 244 21.48 -1.95 -19.17
N GLN A 245 21.64 -3.13 -19.75
CA GLN A 245 21.96 -3.29 -21.17
C GLN A 245 20.72 -3.76 -21.93
N ALA A 246 20.31 -2.97 -22.92
CA ALA A 246 19.22 -3.31 -23.81
C ALA A 246 19.54 -4.60 -24.60
N TRP A 247 18.55 -5.49 -24.77
CA TRP A 247 18.73 -6.70 -25.56
C TRP A 247 18.80 -6.37 -27.05
N LEU A 248 19.99 -6.52 -27.64
CA LEU A 248 20.26 -6.35 -29.07
C LEU A 248 20.61 -7.67 -29.77
N GLY A 249 20.51 -8.81 -29.07
CA GLY A 249 20.77 -10.12 -29.63
C GLY A 249 19.71 -10.57 -30.64
N GLU A 250 19.98 -11.69 -31.31
CA GLU A 250 19.02 -12.29 -32.23
C GLU A 250 17.79 -12.83 -31.49
N GLY A 251 16.61 -12.70 -32.11
CA GLY A 251 15.36 -13.21 -31.56
C GLY A 251 14.84 -12.46 -30.33
N VAL A 252 13.90 -13.10 -29.64
CA VAL A 252 13.24 -12.57 -28.43
C VAL A 252 13.89 -13.19 -27.20
N ARG A 253 14.26 -12.36 -26.23
CA ARG A 253 14.70 -12.81 -24.89
C ARG A 253 13.52 -12.76 -23.93
N ILE A 254 13.27 -13.86 -23.23
CA ILE A 254 12.24 -13.95 -22.19
C ILE A 254 12.92 -14.30 -20.87
N ARG A 255 12.69 -13.49 -19.83
CA ARG A 255 13.16 -13.73 -18.46
C ARG A 255 11.98 -13.88 -17.53
N TYR A 256 11.86 -15.05 -16.89
CA TYR A 256 10.91 -15.27 -15.82
C TYR A 256 11.49 -14.75 -14.50
N LEU A 257 10.78 -13.82 -13.86
CA LEU A 257 11.24 -13.14 -12.64
C LEU A 257 10.51 -13.62 -11.37
N GLY A 258 9.50 -14.48 -11.52
CA GLY A 258 8.74 -15.07 -10.41
C GLY A 258 7.25 -14.71 -10.44
N HIS A 259 6.42 -15.58 -9.87
CA HIS A 259 4.96 -15.43 -9.88
C HIS A 259 4.39 -15.28 -11.31
N ALA A 260 3.76 -14.17 -11.66
CA ALA A 260 3.33 -13.84 -13.01
C ALA A 260 4.30 -12.88 -13.74
N SER A 261 5.41 -12.50 -13.09
CA SER A 261 6.35 -11.48 -13.57
C SER A 261 7.25 -12.01 -14.67
N VAL A 262 7.13 -11.45 -15.87
CA VAL A 262 7.91 -11.83 -17.07
C VAL A 262 8.42 -10.58 -17.77
N LEU A 263 9.71 -10.58 -18.11
CA LEU A 263 10.34 -9.55 -18.93
C LEU A 263 10.61 -10.09 -20.34
N VAL A 264 10.00 -9.48 -21.34
CA VAL A 264 10.13 -9.80 -22.76
C VAL A 264 10.92 -8.69 -23.45
N GLU A 265 11.99 -9.05 -24.15
CA GLU A 265 12.92 -8.09 -24.76
C GLU A 265 13.22 -8.44 -26.22
N HIS A 266 13.18 -7.46 -27.11
CA HIS A 266 13.50 -7.62 -28.54
C HIS A 266 13.96 -6.29 -29.16
N LYS A 267 15.11 -6.29 -29.85
CA LYS A 267 15.65 -5.12 -30.59
C LYS A 267 15.63 -3.83 -29.76
N GLY A 268 16.06 -3.91 -28.50
CA GLY A 268 16.13 -2.79 -27.56
C GLY A 268 14.80 -2.41 -26.90
N ILE A 269 13.68 -3.03 -27.26
CA ILE A 269 12.38 -2.85 -26.57
C ILE A 269 12.31 -3.82 -25.40
N ALA A 270 11.80 -3.37 -24.26
CA ALA A 270 11.56 -4.17 -23.06
C ALA A 270 10.10 -4.01 -22.60
N ILE A 271 9.42 -5.13 -22.36
CA ILE A 271 8.04 -5.20 -21.85
C ILE A 271 8.06 -6.03 -20.57
N LEU A 272 7.70 -5.40 -19.45
CA LEU A 272 7.55 -6.06 -18.17
C LEU A 272 6.06 -6.32 -17.91
N ILE A 273 5.71 -7.58 -17.68
CA ILE A 273 4.34 -8.06 -17.45
C ILE A 273 4.22 -8.43 -15.97
N ASP A 274 3.10 -8.07 -15.34
CA ASP A 274 2.76 -8.35 -13.93
C ASP A 274 3.94 -8.17 -12.95
N PRO A 275 4.48 -6.94 -12.83
CA PRO A 275 5.73 -6.69 -12.13
C PRO A 275 5.63 -7.06 -10.65
N PHE A 276 6.37 -8.09 -10.26
CA PHE A 276 6.62 -8.47 -8.87
C PHE A 276 8.10 -8.72 -8.68
N ILE A 277 8.84 -7.68 -8.31
CA ILE A 277 10.31 -7.69 -8.25
C ILE A 277 10.76 -7.73 -6.78
N PRO A 278 11.39 -8.81 -6.32
CA PRO A 278 11.93 -8.88 -4.97
C PRO A 278 13.27 -8.14 -4.87
N VAL A 279 13.51 -7.52 -3.70
CA VAL A 279 14.85 -7.09 -3.29
C VAL A 279 15.77 -8.28 -3.00
N GLN A 280 17.09 -8.06 -3.00
CA GLN A 280 18.07 -9.07 -2.61
C GLN A 280 18.37 -8.96 -1.11
N PRO A 281 18.03 -9.96 -0.28
CA PRO A 281 18.20 -9.81 1.15
C PRO A 281 19.67 -9.73 1.57
N SER A 282 19.95 -8.93 2.61
CA SER A 282 21.31 -8.66 3.08
C SER A 282 22.02 -9.87 3.73
N GLN A 283 21.28 -10.86 4.23
CA GLN A 283 21.83 -12.07 4.88
C GLN A 283 21.73 -13.32 3.99
N GLY A 284 21.52 -13.12 2.68
CA GLY A 284 21.34 -14.20 1.73
C GLY A 284 19.88 -14.68 1.62
N GLY A 285 19.60 -15.40 0.54
CA GLY A 285 18.27 -15.88 0.21
C GLY A 285 18.30 -16.81 -0.99
N ILE A 286 17.11 -17.09 -1.53
CA ILE A 286 16.92 -17.86 -2.75
C ILE A 286 17.69 -17.16 -3.88
N SER A 287 18.47 -17.95 -4.63
CA SER A 287 19.17 -17.47 -5.82
C SER A 287 18.17 -16.86 -6.80
N ARG A 288 18.49 -15.65 -7.26
CA ARG A 288 17.70 -14.88 -8.23
C ARG A 288 18.53 -14.72 -9.51
N TYR A 289 17.81 -14.48 -10.60
CA TYR A 289 18.28 -14.20 -11.97
C TYR A 289 19.65 -13.52 -12.08
#